data_AF-A0A941ZZN4-F1
#
_entry.id   AF-A0A941ZZN4-F1
#
_cell.length_a   1.000
_cell.length_b   1.000
_cell.length_c   1.000
_cell.angle_alpha   90.00
_cell.angle_beta   90.00
_cell.angle_gamma   90.00
#
_symmetry.space_group_name_H-M   'P 1'
#
loop_
_entity.id
_entity.type
_entity.pdbx_description
1 polymer ?
#
loop_
_entity_poly.entity_id
_entity_poly.type
_entity_poly.pdbx_seq_one_letter_code
_entity_poly.pdbx_strand_id
1 'polypeptide(L)'
;MVDRDIPKPIREQARQEVARRREPLAPRTGDTGQAATARPPSAALLSCLVAAFPQTFFTEPAQVQPLKAFLYRDLLRLAKAGALPAGIDRSQLKPFLRWYMGRTSYLNALARGLGRVDLTGVVVTATIPGAIRQRARTEVQRRRERQSARAAMTAAAAPPPPAPKPGPIPYSLEDLYAMAVDAKLEVTLKFTTLPNAKPAGSGKMAFALKTPDGQFITAEVGNKVWNKLVKAAEDWPFWIAALSGTMGEHTDRGFTLVNPGLQVFERKPKAPAEATSPLAEALSAALAAVSPVEPAPAPAVAEPAESVSVPPTTAAADPDAARRKPVLSLKNRQATS
;
A
#
# COMPACT_ATOMS: atom_id res chain seq x y z
N MET A 1 8.11 48.45 22.62
CA MET A 1 9.40 48.90 23.17
C MET A 1 10.50 48.36 22.27
N VAL A 2 10.97 49.18 21.32
CA VAL A 2 12.08 48.84 20.43
C VAL A 2 13.18 49.84 20.75
N ASP A 3 14.36 49.33 21.10
CA ASP A 3 15.53 50.09 21.52
C ASP A 3 15.80 51.31 20.64
N ARG A 4 15.79 52.48 21.28
CA ARG A 4 16.38 53.70 20.75
C ARG A 4 17.88 53.68 21.08
N ASP A 5 18.64 54.20 20.12
CA ASP A 5 20.08 54.49 20.22
C ASP A 5 21.05 53.34 19.98
N ILE A 6 20.96 52.77 18.77
CA ILE A 6 22.16 52.25 18.11
C ILE A 6 22.93 53.46 17.53
N PRO A 7 24.18 53.73 17.95
CA PRO A 7 25.00 54.81 17.44
C PRO A 7 25.13 54.76 15.90
N LYS A 8 24.99 55.93 15.26
CA LYS A 8 25.11 56.10 13.80
C LYS A 8 26.32 55.36 13.16
N PRO A 9 27.54 55.37 13.73
CA PRO A 9 28.68 54.68 13.11
C PRO A 9 28.51 53.16 13.02
N ILE A 10 27.79 52.54 13.96
CA ILE A 10 27.54 51.08 13.96
C ILE A 10 26.53 50.71 12.88
N ARG A 11 25.52 51.57 12.66
CA ARG A 11 24.56 51.39 11.55
C ARG A 11 25.24 51.54 10.19
N GLU A 12 26.23 52.42 10.09
CA GLU A 12 26.99 52.66 8.88
C GLU A 12 27.98 51.53 8.60
N GLN A 13 28.69 51.02 9.61
CA GLN A 13 29.51 49.81 9.50
C GLN A 13 28.69 48.59 9.10
N ALA A 14 27.50 48.38 9.70
CA ALA A 14 26.62 47.27 9.32
C ALA A 14 26.12 47.39 7.87
N ARG A 15 25.86 48.61 7.38
CA ARG A 15 25.51 48.84 5.96
C ARG A 15 26.69 48.60 5.02
N GLN A 16 27.90 49.02 5.39
CA GLN A 16 29.11 48.78 4.62
C GLN A 16 29.49 47.29 4.56
N GLU A 17 29.33 46.55 5.66
CA GLU A 17 29.57 45.11 5.74
C GLU A 17 28.58 44.30 4.86
N VAL A 18 27.31 44.71 4.83
CA VAL A 18 26.28 44.11 3.95
C VAL A 18 26.53 44.46 2.47
N ALA A 19 27.02 45.66 2.17
CA ALA A 19 27.41 46.06 0.82
C ALA A 19 28.62 45.26 0.31
N ARG A 20 29.63 45.04 1.17
CA ARG A 20 30.81 44.21 0.87
C ARG A 20 30.47 42.75 0.56
N ARG A 21 29.43 42.20 1.20
CA ARG A 21 28.94 40.84 0.94
C ARG A 21 28.07 40.72 -0.31
N ARG A 22 27.61 41.83 -0.86
CA ARG A 22 26.79 41.90 -2.09
C ARG A 22 27.59 42.19 -3.34
N GLU A 23 28.90 42.43 -3.23
CA GLU A 23 29.77 42.51 -4.39
C GLU A 23 29.95 41.10 -5.01
N PRO A 24 29.63 40.92 -6.30
CA PRO A 24 29.78 39.62 -6.94
C PRO A 24 31.26 39.29 -7.07
N LEU A 25 31.70 38.24 -6.37
CA LEU A 25 33.02 37.66 -6.63
C LEU A 25 33.13 37.30 -8.11
N ALA A 26 34.11 37.89 -8.77
CA ALA A 26 34.52 37.56 -10.13
C ALA A 26 34.74 36.04 -10.28
N PRO A 27 34.40 35.45 -11.44
CA PRO A 27 34.54 34.02 -11.66
C PRO A 27 36.02 33.64 -11.59
N ARG A 28 36.37 32.78 -10.64
CA ARG A 28 37.64 32.05 -10.66
C ARG A 28 37.64 31.13 -11.87
N THR A 29 38.27 31.58 -12.94
CA THR A 29 38.85 30.73 -13.98
C THR A 29 39.90 29.85 -13.32
N GLY A 30 39.52 28.60 -13.10
CA GLY A 30 40.35 27.58 -12.47
C GLY A 30 39.76 26.22 -12.77
N ASP A 31 40.08 25.75 -13.97
CA ASP A 31 40.30 24.35 -14.32
C ASP A 31 39.42 23.30 -13.61
N THR A 32 38.42 22.79 -14.32
CA THR A 32 37.77 21.52 -13.95
C THR A 32 37.46 20.72 -15.21
N GLY A 33 38.51 20.50 -16.00
CA GLY A 33 38.51 19.47 -17.04
C GLY A 33 38.97 18.14 -16.46
N GLN A 34 38.14 17.47 -15.65
CA GLN A 34 38.22 16.01 -15.44
C GLN A 34 36.97 15.51 -14.71
N ALA A 35 35.95 15.19 -15.49
CA ALA A 35 34.81 14.40 -15.07
C ALA A 35 35.23 12.93 -14.91
N ALA A 36 35.95 12.62 -13.84
CA ALA A 36 35.96 11.29 -13.27
C ALA A 36 34.72 11.15 -12.38
N THR A 37 34.08 9.98 -12.39
CA THR A 37 32.93 9.58 -11.57
C THR A 37 33.28 9.57 -10.07
N ALA A 38 33.56 10.73 -9.50
CA ALA A 38 33.95 10.90 -8.11
C ALA A 38 32.74 10.63 -7.20
N ARG A 39 32.74 9.45 -6.58
CA ARG A 39 31.78 9.05 -5.55
C ARG A 39 31.74 10.16 -4.47
N PRO A 40 30.54 10.60 -4.01
CA PRO A 40 30.47 11.70 -3.05
C PRO A 40 31.27 11.34 -1.78
N PRO A 41 31.94 12.30 -1.14
CA PRO A 41 32.86 12.03 -0.02
C PRO A 41 32.19 11.27 1.13
N SER A 42 30.89 11.50 1.35
CA SER A 42 30.09 10.77 2.35
C SER A 42 29.84 9.30 2.01
N ALA A 43 29.82 8.92 0.73
CA ALA A 43 29.63 7.53 0.31
C ALA A 43 30.93 6.72 0.38
N ALA A 44 32.09 7.34 0.16
CA ALA A 44 33.38 6.71 0.45
C ALA A 44 33.54 6.45 1.96
N LEU A 45 33.22 7.46 2.78
CA LEU A 45 33.25 7.34 4.23
C LEU A 45 32.25 6.31 4.78
N LEU A 46 31.08 6.17 4.13
CA LEU A 46 30.12 5.11 4.47
C LEU A 46 30.76 3.72 4.31
N SER A 47 31.46 3.47 3.19
CA SER A 47 32.11 2.16 2.98
C SER A 47 33.12 1.84 4.08
N CYS A 48 33.94 2.82 4.50
CA CYS A 48 34.90 2.64 5.58
C CYS A 48 34.20 2.36 6.93
N LEU A 49 33.13 3.10 7.24
CA LEU A 49 32.38 2.92 8.48
C LEU A 49 31.56 1.63 8.52
N VAL A 50 31.06 1.15 7.37
CA VAL A 50 30.40 -0.16 7.25
C VAL A 50 31.39 -1.29 7.49
N ALA A 51 32.62 -1.18 6.94
CA ALA A 51 33.66 -2.17 7.18
C ALA A 51 34.07 -2.24 8.67
N ALA A 52 34.10 -1.09 9.36
CA ALA A 52 34.48 -1.00 10.76
C ALA A 52 33.35 -1.33 11.76
N PHE A 53 32.11 -0.95 11.43
CA PHE A 53 30.93 -1.13 12.28
C PHE A 53 29.76 -1.68 11.44
N PRO A 54 29.85 -2.93 10.97
CA PRO A 54 28.89 -3.53 10.04
C PRO A 54 27.49 -3.69 10.63
N GLN A 55 27.37 -3.70 11.97
CA GLN A 55 26.10 -3.81 12.68
C GLN A 55 25.43 -2.46 12.95
N THR A 56 26.08 -1.35 12.60
CA THR A 56 25.59 0.00 12.91
C THR A 56 25.34 0.82 11.65
N PHE A 57 26.25 0.71 10.67
CA PHE A 57 26.11 1.41 9.39
C PHE A 57 25.82 0.41 8.28
N PHE A 58 24.83 0.76 7.46
CA PHE A 58 24.38 -0.08 6.35
C PHE A 58 24.39 0.69 5.03
N THR A 59 24.86 0.01 3.98
CA THR A 59 24.75 0.46 2.59
C THR A 59 23.34 0.22 2.07
N GLU A 60 22.81 -0.98 2.34
CA GLU A 60 21.50 -1.47 1.89
C GLU A 60 20.37 -0.71 2.60
N PRO A 61 19.49 0.00 1.87
CA PRO A 61 18.38 0.77 2.45
C PRO A 61 17.45 -0.03 3.38
N ALA A 62 17.23 -1.31 3.10
CA ALA A 62 16.33 -2.16 3.86
C ALA A 62 16.85 -2.49 5.28
N GLN A 63 18.18 -2.50 5.45
CA GLN A 63 18.85 -2.87 6.68
C GLN A 63 19.13 -1.67 7.60
N VAL A 64 18.96 -0.43 7.13
CA VAL A 64 19.28 0.76 7.91
C VAL A 64 18.48 0.80 9.22
N GLN A 65 19.18 0.97 10.34
CA GLN A 65 18.58 1.08 11.66
C GLN A 65 18.80 2.47 12.30
N PRO A 66 17.92 2.88 13.24
CA PRO A 66 18.11 4.10 14.02
C PRO A 66 19.40 4.04 14.86
N LEU A 67 20.14 5.14 14.89
CA LEU A 67 21.40 5.21 15.65
C LEU A 67 21.13 5.62 17.11
N LYS A 68 21.97 5.14 18.05
CA LYS A 68 22.00 5.57 19.46
C LYS A 68 22.09 7.10 19.55
N ALA A 69 21.36 7.67 20.51
CA ALA A 69 21.48 9.09 20.81
C ALA A 69 22.94 9.42 21.18
N PHE A 70 23.47 10.51 20.62
CA PHE A 70 24.86 10.93 20.82
C PHE A 70 25.94 9.93 20.35
N LEU A 71 25.65 9.05 19.37
CA LEU A 71 26.65 8.15 18.75
C LEU A 71 27.93 8.87 18.30
N TYR A 72 27.83 10.15 17.94
CA TYR A 72 28.98 11.01 17.62
C TYR A 72 30.03 11.06 18.75
N ARG A 73 29.62 11.07 20.02
CA ARG A 73 30.55 11.09 21.16
C ARG A 73 31.31 9.78 21.29
N ASP A 74 30.63 8.66 21.01
CA ASP A 74 31.24 7.33 21.02
C ASP A 74 32.29 7.22 19.90
N LEU A 75 31.97 7.71 18.69
CA LEU A 75 32.91 7.79 17.58
C LEU A 75 34.12 8.70 17.88
N LEU A 76 33.90 9.86 18.52
CA LEU A 76 35.00 10.74 18.93
C LEU A 76 35.91 10.10 19.99
N ARG A 77 35.35 9.29 20.89
CA ARG A 77 36.13 8.55 21.88
C ARG A 77 37.05 7.53 21.19
N LEU A 78 36.52 6.78 20.22
CA LEU A 78 37.32 5.87 19.38
C LEU A 78 38.38 6.63 18.58
N ALA A 79 38.03 7.81 18.05
CA ALA A 79 38.98 8.67 17.34
C ALA A 79 40.14 9.13 18.24
N LYS A 80 39.87 9.42 19.51
CA LYS A 80 40.89 9.82 20.48
C LYS A 80 41.77 8.64 20.89
N ALA A 81 41.19 7.45 20.99
CA ALA A 81 41.91 6.21 21.29
C ALA A 81 42.70 5.63 20.10
N GLY A 82 42.63 6.24 18.91
CA GLY A 82 43.28 5.72 17.70
C GLY A 82 42.62 4.47 17.12
N ALA A 83 41.41 4.13 17.56
CA ALA A 83 40.69 2.92 17.16
C ALA A 83 39.75 3.11 15.95
N LEU A 84 39.79 4.29 15.30
CA LEU A 84 39.09 4.49 14.03
C LEU A 84 39.92 3.95 12.86
N PRO A 85 39.27 3.46 11.80
CA PRO A 85 39.94 3.05 10.57
C PRO A 85 40.82 4.17 9.99
N ALA A 86 41.95 3.78 9.41
CA ALA A 86 42.80 4.69 8.65
C ALA A 86 41.98 5.38 7.54
N GLY A 87 42.09 6.70 7.44
CA GLY A 87 41.38 7.51 6.46
C GLY A 87 40.09 8.18 6.96
N ILE A 88 39.67 7.96 8.20
CA ILE A 88 38.52 8.67 8.80
C ILE A 88 38.99 9.84 9.65
N ASP A 89 38.76 11.06 9.17
CA ASP A 89 39.04 12.27 9.94
C ASP A 89 37.86 12.66 10.85
N ARG A 90 38.17 13.16 12.05
CA ARG A 90 37.21 13.64 13.07
C ARG A 90 36.33 14.76 12.51
N SER A 91 36.88 15.61 11.65
CA SER A 91 36.16 16.71 11.01
C SER A 91 35.01 16.22 10.12
N GLN A 92 35.15 15.03 9.53
CA GLN A 92 34.21 14.46 8.55
C GLN A 92 33.05 13.72 9.21
N LEU A 93 33.21 13.25 10.45
CA LEU A 93 32.22 12.46 11.17
C LEU A 93 30.88 13.21 11.38
N LYS A 94 30.93 14.49 11.77
CA LYS A 94 29.71 15.27 12.05
C LYS A 94 28.90 15.57 10.77
N PRO A 95 29.51 16.06 9.67
CA PRO A 95 28.84 16.16 8.37
C PRO A 95 28.29 14.83 7.88
N PHE A 96 29.06 13.75 8.04
CA PHE A 96 28.64 12.40 7.64
C PHE A 96 27.40 11.94 8.39
N LEU A 97 27.37 12.03 9.73
CA LEU A 97 26.21 11.61 10.51
C LEU A 97 24.97 12.41 10.13
N ARG A 98 25.12 13.73 9.90
CA ARG A 98 24.01 14.56 9.41
C ARG A 98 23.49 14.06 8.06
N TRP A 99 24.38 13.73 7.14
CA TRP A 99 24.01 13.17 5.83
C TRP A 99 23.33 11.80 5.98
N TYR A 100 23.92 10.89 6.76
CA TYR A 100 23.43 9.52 6.96
C TYR A 100 22.05 9.50 7.61
N MET A 101 21.88 10.25 8.71
CA MET A 101 20.59 10.41 9.39
C MET A 101 19.56 11.19 8.55
N GLY A 102 20.03 11.92 7.53
CA GLY A 102 19.18 12.62 6.57
C GLY A 102 18.72 11.74 5.41
N ARG A 103 19.18 10.50 5.27
CA ARG A 103 18.77 9.59 4.18
C ARG A 103 17.31 9.16 4.37
N THR A 104 16.59 8.98 3.26
CA THR A 104 15.19 8.54 3.29
C THR A 104 15.05 7.14 3.93
N SER A 105 16.03 6.25 3.74
CA SER A 105 16.07 4.94 4.40
C SER A 105 16.13 5.05 5.93
N TYR A 106 16.97 5.95 6.45
CA TYR A 106 17.06 6.21 7.89
C TYR A 106 15.76 6.79 8.46
N LEU A 107 15.15 7.74 7.76
CA LEU A 107 13.86 8.31 8.15
C LEU A 107 12.75 7.26 8.13
N ASN A 108 12.74 6.34 7.16
CA ASN A 108 11.82 5.20 7.14
C ASN A 108 12.02 4.29 8.35
N ALA A 109 13.27 4.00 8.73
CA ALA A 109 13.59 3.22 9.92
C ALA A 109 13.08 3.88 11.22
N LEU A 110 13.25 5.20 11.34
CA LEU A 110 12.66 5.99 12.43
C LEU A 110 11.12 5.93 12.42
N ALA A 111 10.49 6.06 11.26
CA ALA A 111 9.03 6.05 11.11
C ALA A 111 8.39 4.70 11.48
N ARG A 112 9.10 3.59 11.27
CA ARG A 112 8.75 2.24 11.73
C ARG A 112 8.87 2.10 13.24
N GLY A 113 9.68 2.93 13.89
CA GLY A 113 9.89 2.90 15.33
C GLY A 113 10.82 1.77 15.79
N LEU A 114 11.74 1.34 14.94
CA LEU A 114 12.78 0.36 15.30
C LEU A 114 13.63 0.88 16.47
N GLY A 115 14.19 -0.03 17.27
CA GLY A 115 15.11 0.34 18.34
C GLY A 115 16.38 1.03 17.84
N ARG A 116 17.03 1.82 18.71
CA ARG A 116 18.30 2.48 18.40
C ARG A 116 19.49 1.58 18.73
N VAL A 117 20.40 1.41 17.78
CA VAL A 117 21.62 0.61 17.94
C VAL A 117 22.86 1.45 18.21
N ASP A 118 23.77 0.93 19.01
CA ASP A 118 25.10 1.49 19.22
C ASP A 118 26.11 1.01 18.17
N LEU A 119 27.41 1.31 18.38
CA LEU A 119 28.50 0.92 17.50
C LEU A 119 28.77 -0.60 17.47
N THR A 120 28.22 -1.35 18.42
CA THR A 120 28.34 -2.81 18.50
C THR A 120 27.13 -3.53 17.89
N GLY A 121 26.07 -2.77 17.54
CA GLY A 121 24.80 -3.32 17.06
C GLY A 121 23.81 -3.64 18.17
N VAL A 122 24.14 -3.35 19.43
CA VAL A 122 23.24 -3.60 20.56
C VAL A 122 22.18 -2.51 20.62
N VAL A 123 20.92 -2.93 20.80
CA VAL A 123 19.78 -2.02 20.91
C VAL A 123 19.81 -1.35 22.29
N VAL A 124 20.23 -0.08 22.32
CA VAL A 124 20.30 0.73 23.54
C VAL A 124 18.97 1.38 23.88
N THR A 125 18.13 1.66 22.89
CA THR A 125 16.82 2.26 23.10
C THR A 125 15.77 1.47 22.34
N ALA A 126 14.97 0.67 23.06
CA ALA A 126 14.00 -0.23 22.44
C ALA A 126 12.87 0.51 21.69
N THR A 127 12.47 1.70 22.15
CA THR A 127 11.32 2.42 21.58
C THR A 127 11.66 3.87 21.25
N ILE A 128 11.31 4.28 20.04
CA ILE A 128 11.45 5.67 19.59
C ILE A 128 10.20 6.47 19.97
N PRO A 129 10.36 7.65 20.63
CA PRO A 129 9.25 8.53 20.95
C PRO A 129 8.36 8.85 19.75
N GLY A 130 7.04 8.85 19.96
CA GLY A 130 6.04 9.06 18.91
C GLY A 130 6.24 10.34 18.09
N ALA A 131 6.62 11.44 18.74
CA ALA A 131 6.91 12.72 18.08
C ALA A 131 8.03 12.62 17.03
N ILE A 132 9.10 11.85 17.31
CA ILE A 132 10.20 11.65 16.37
C ILE A 132 9.73 10.81 15.18
N ARG A 133 8.94 9.76 15.43
CA ARG A 133 8.36 8.93 14.37
C ARG A 133 7.46 9.74 13.45
N GLN A 134 6.62 10.60 14.02
CA GLN A 134 5.71 11.46 13.25
C GLN A 134 6.48 12.45 12.37
N ARG A 135 7.50 13.13 12.94
CA ARG A 135 8.37 14.02 12.16
C ARG A 135 9.06 13.30 11.00
N ALA A 136 9.51 12.06 11.22
CA ALA A 136 10.13 11.26 10.16
C ALA A 136 9.12 10.90 9.05
N ARG A 137 7.89 10.53 9.40
CA ARG A 137 6.81 10.26 8.43
C ARG A 137 6.50 11.48 7.58
N THR A 138 6.32 12.64 8.19
CA THR A 138 6.06 13.90 7.49
C THR A 138 7.19 14.25 6.52
N GLU A 139 8.45 14.10 6.93
CA GLU A 139 9.59 14.38 6.04
C GLU A 139 9.71 13.38 4.87
N VAL A 140 9.44 12.09 5.10
CA VAL A 140 9.41 11.09 4.02
C VAL A 140 8.32 11.43 3.01
N GLN A 141 7.13 11.79 3.50
CA GLN A 141 6.00 12.16 2.65
C GLN A 141 6.32 13.39 1.79
N ARG A 142 6.86 14.45 2.40
CA ARG A 142 7.32 15.66 1.70
C ARG A 142 8.33 15.34 0.59
N ARG A 143 9.23 14.38 0.83
CA ARG A 143 10.22 13.97 -0.18
C ARG A 143 9.60 13.19 -1.34
N ARG A 144 8.63 12.31 -1.05
CA ARG A 144 7.89 11.58 -2.07
C ARG A 144 7.11 12.54 -2.97
N GLU A 145 6.43 13.52 -2.38
CA GLU A 145 5.72 14.57 -3.12
C GLU A 145 6.67 15.40 -3.99
N ARG A 146 7.82 15.79 -3.46
CA ARG A 146 8.83 16.51 -4.26
C ARG A 146 9.37 15.65 -5.42
N GLN A 147 9.56 14.35 -5.19
CA GLN A 147 10.02 13.43 -6.22
C GLN A 147 8.95 13.18 -7.28
N SER A 148 7.68 12.98 -6.90
CA SER A 148 6.57 12.81 -7.84
C SER A 148 6.32 14.09 -8.64
N ALA A 149 6.38 15.27 -8.01
CA ALA A 149 6.29 16.54 -8.71
C ALA A 149 7.42 16.71 -9.73
N ARG A 150 8.66 16.39 -9.34
CA ARG A 150 9.80 16.44 -10.28
C ARG A 150 9.65 15.43 -11.41
N ALA A 151 9.23 14.20 -11.10
CA ALA A 151 8.99 13.17 -12.10
C ALA A 151 7.86 13.56 -13.06
N ALA A 152 6.79 14.19 -12.58
CA ALA A 152 5.71 14.70 -13.40
C ALA A 152 6.19 15.85 -14.32
N MET A 153 7.02 16.77 -13.81
CA MET A 153 7.64 17.81 -14.63
C MET A 153 8.57 17.22 -15.71
N THR A 154 9.37 16.21 -15.37
CA THR A 154 10.23 15.52 -16.36
C THR A 154 9.41 14.71 -17.36
N ALA A 155 8.34 14.02 -16.93
CA ALA A 155 7.48 13.23 -17.80
C ALA A 155 6.65 14.10 -18.75
N ALA A 156 6.22 15.29 -18.32
CA ALA A 156 5.55 16.27 -19.17
C ALA A 156 6.50 16.88 -20.23
N ALA A 157 7.81 16.88 -19.97
CA ALA A 157 8.83 17.38 -20.88
C ALA A 157 9.47 16.30 -21.78
N ALA A 158 9.25 15.02 -21.48
CA ALA A 158 9.81 13.90 -22.24
C ALA A 158 8.76 13.29 -23.18
N PRO A 159 9.09 13.02 -24.46
CA PRO A 159 8.22 12.21 -25.31
C PRO A 159 8.01 10.83 -24.67
N PRO A 160 6.84 10.18 -24.88
CA PRO A 160 6.54 8.89 -24.26
C PRO A 160 7.67 7.90 -24.56
N PRO A 161 8.16 7.16 -23.56
CA PRO A 161 9.18 6.15 -23.80
C PRO A 161 8.65 5.17 -24.86
N PRO A 162 9.44 4.81 -25.88
CA PRO A 162 9.03 3.81 -26.84
C PRO A 162 8.72 2.53 -26.07
N ALA A 163 7.56 1.93 -26.35
CA ALA A 163 7.16 0.66 -25.75
C ALA A 163 8.33 -0.34 -25.85
N PRO A 164 8.62 -1.12 -24.79
CA PRO A 164 9.67 -2.13 -24.85
C PRO A 164 9.34 -3.07 -26.03
N LYS A 165 10.19 -3.04 -27.06
CA LYS A 165 10.03 -3.95 -28.19
C LYS A 165 10.20 -5.37 -27.63
N PRO A 166 9.20 -6.27 -27.80
CA PRO A 166 9.39 -7.65 -27.41
C PRO A 166 10.64 -8.18 -28.13
N GLY A 167 11.55 -8.78 -27.36
CA GLY A 167 12.75 -9.40 -27.93
C GLY A 167 12.36 -10.50 -28.93
N PRO A 168 13.22 -10.80 -29.92
CA PRO A 168 12.96 -11.87 -30.87
C PRO A 168 12.75 -13.19 -30.13
N ILE A 169 11.63 -13.84 -30.42
CA ILE A 169 11.29 -15.17 -29.90
C ILE A 169 12.35 -16.14 -30.46
N PRO A 170 13.00 -17.00 -29.64
CA PRO A 170 14.11 -17.84 -30.10
C PRO A 170 13.66 -19.08 -30.92
N TYR A 171 12.37 -19.20 -31.22
CA TYR A 171 11.79 -20.35 -31.92
C TYR A 171 11.32 -19.95 -33.31
N SER A 172 11.48 -20.85 -34.28
CA SER A 172 10.91 -20.68 -35.61
C SER A 172 9.39 -20.86 -35.56
N LEU A 173 8.65 -20.17 -36.43
CA LEU A 173 7.19 -20.33 -36.52
C LEU A 173 6.82 -21.75 -37.00
N GLU A 174 7.65 -22.39 -37.81
CA GLU A 174 7.44 -23.75 -38.32
C GLU A 174 7.49 -24.79 -37.19
N ASP A 175 8.48 -24.69 -36.30
CA ASP A 175 8.57 -25.57 -35.12
C ASP A 175 7.37 -25.37 -34.18
N LEU A 176 6.93 -24.12 -34.01
CA LEU A 176 5.75 -23.80 -33.20
C LEU A 176 4.47 -24.37 -33.80
N TYR A 177 4.33 -24.37 -35.13
CA TYR A 177 3.20 -24.99 -35.81
C TYR A 177 3.23 -26.51 -35.74
N ALA A 178 4.42 -27.14 -35.78
CA ALA A 178 4.56 -28.59 -35.62
C ALA A 178 4.17 -29.09 -34.21
N MET A 179 4.32 -28.23 -33.19
CA MET A 179 3.89 -28.50 -31.81
C MET A 179 2.46 -28.01 -31.51
N ALA A 180 1.74 -27.46 -32.50
CA ALA A 180 0.43 -26.90 -32.28
C ALA A 180 -0.59 -27.99 -31.91
N VAL A 181 -1.42 -27.68 -30.93
CA VAL A 181 -2.54 -28.53 -30.50
C VAL A 181 -3.84 -27.83 -30.87
N ASP A 182 -4.85 -28.61 -31.25
CA ASP A 182 -6.17 -28.09 -31.56
C ASP A 182 -6.74 -27.28 -30.38
N ALA A 183 -7.14 -26.05 -30.67
CA ALA A 183 -7.70 -25.13 -29.69
C ALA A 183 -9.02 -24.55 -30.19
N LYS A 184 -9.98 -24.39 -29.28
CA LYS A 184 -11.24 -23.70 -29.55
C LYS A 184 -11.07 -22.21 -29.27
N LEU A 185 -11.26 -21.37 -30.30
CA LEU A 185 -11.23 -19.92 -30.15
C LEU A 185 -12.60 -19.38 -29.74
N GLU A 186 -12.67 -18.79 -28.55
CA GLU A 186 -13.85 -18.07 -28.06
C GLU A 186 -13.51 -16.59 -27.81
N VAL A 187 -14.35 -15.69 -28.32
CA VAL A 187 -14.19 -14.24 -28.20
C VAL A 187 -15.25 -13.71 -27.24
N THR A 188 -14.85 -12.85 -26.30
CA THR A 188 -15.77 -12.15 -25.40
C THR A 188 -15.60 -10.64 -25.52
N LEU A 189 -16.67 -9.96 -25.93
CA LEU A 189 -16.73 -8.51 -26.10
C LEU A 189 -17.50 -7.90 -24.93
N LYS A 190 -16.90 -6.91 -24.26
CA LYS A 190 -17.55 -6.20 -23.15
C LYS A 190 -17.93 -4.79 -23.56
N PHE A 191 -19.17 -4.39 -23.31
CA PHE A 191 -19.67 -3.05 -23.61
C PHE A 191 -20.63 -2.55 -22.53
N THR A 192 -20.70 -1.23 -22.38
CA THR A 192 -21.50 -0.53 -21.35
C THR A 192 -22.54 0.41 -21.97
N THR A 193 -22.65 0.42 -23.29
CA THR A 193 -23.55 1.29 -24.04
C THR A 193 -24.44 0.42 -24.91
N LEU A 194 -25.75 0.64 -24.87
CA LEU A 194 -26.71 -0.14 -25.63
C LEU A 194 -26.47 0.08 -27.13
N PRO A 195 -26.20 -0.98 -27.91
CA PRO A 195 -25.97 -0.84 -29.35
C PRO A 195 -27.28 -0.59 -30.09
N ASN A 196 -27.20 -0.06 -31.31
CA ASN A 196 -28.38 0.07 -32.17
C ASN A 196 -28.65 -1.26 -32.86
N ALA A 197 -29.80 -1.89 -32.58
CA ALA A 197 -30.20 -3.15 -33.19
C ALA A 197 -31.30 -2.96 -34.23
N LYS A 198 -31.25 -3.80 -35.26
CA LYS A 198 -32.25 -3.92 -36.31
C LYS A 198 -32.85 -5.34 -36.29
N PRO A 199 -34.15 -5.50 -36.60
CA PRO A 199 -34.74 -6.82 -36.73
C PRO A 199 -34.12 -7.56 -37.93
N ALA A 200 -33.59 -8.75 -37.69
CA ALA A 200 -33.15 -9.69 -38.71
C ALA A 200 -34.21 -10.79 -38.80
N GLY A 201 -34.89 -10.91 -39.96
CA GLY A 201 -36.17 -11.59 -40.17
C GLY A 201 -36.25 -13.07 -39.74
N SER A 202 -36.32 -13.31 -38.43
CA SER A 202 -36.54 -14.61 -37.78
C SER A 202 -36.74 -14.47 -36.26
N GLY A 203 -37.30 -13.34 -35.79
CA GLY A 203 -37.38 -13.05 -34.34
C GLY A 203 -36.03 -12.82 -33.67
N LYS A 204 -35.00 -12.50 -34.47
CA LYS A 204 -33.65 -12.15 -34.04
C LYS A 204 -33.41 -10.64 -34.23
N MET A 205 -32.52 -10.11 -33.42
CA MET A 205 -32.06 -8.73 -33.45
C MET A 205 -30.58 -8.75 -33.84
N ALA A 206 -30.25 -8.08 -34.93
CA ALA A 206 -28.89 -7.90 -35.41
C ALA A 206 -28.35 -6.54 -34.97
N PHE A 207 -27.15 -6.50 -34.41
CA PHE A 207 -26.46 -5.27 -34.08
C PHE A 207 -24.96 -5.39 -34.35
N ALA A 208 -24.26 -4.27 -34.34
CA ALA A 208 -22.81 -4.21 -34.55
C ALA A 208 -22.11 -3.52 -33.37
N LEU A 209 -20.94 -4.03 -33.00
CA LEU A 209 -20.03 -3.45 -32.01
C LEU A 209 -18.74 -3.03 -32.70
N LYS A 210 -18.22 -1.85 -32.35
CA LYS A 210 -16.96 -1.34 -32.86
C LYS A 210 -15.87 -1.49 -31.80
N THR A 211 -14.74 -2.11 -32.15
CA THR A 211 -13.56 -2.16 -31.27
C THR A 211 -12.76 -0.85 -31.34
N PRO A 212 -11.93 -0.54 -30.32
CA PRO A 212 -11.00 0.59 -30.38
C PRO A 212 -10.08 0.55 -31.61
N ASP A 213 -9.75 -0.65 -32.09
CA ASP A 213 -8.89 -0.90 -33.24
C ASP A 213 -9.62 -0.73 -34.59
N GLY A 214 -10.92 -0.38 -34.56
CA GLY A 214 -11.70 -0.07 -35.76
C GLY A 214 -12.41 -1.25 -36.41
N GLN A 215 -12.35 -2.45 -35.81
CA GLN A 215 -13.07 -3.63 -36.30
C GLN A 215 -14.55 -3.59 -35.91
N PHE A 216 -15.41 -4.07 -36.81
CA PHE A 216 -16.85 -4.21 -36.60
C PHE A 216 -17.21 -5.67 -36.39
N ILE A 217 -17.75 -5.99 -35.21
CA ILE A 217 -18.30 -7.30 -34.92
C ILE A 217 -19.82 -7.23 -35.04
N THR A 218 -20.38 -8.02 -35.96
CA THR A 218 -21.83 -8.19 -36.12
C THR A 218 -22.30 -9.40 -35.32
N ALA A 219 -23.43 -9.26 -34.63
CA ALA A 219 -24.01 -10.36 -33.86
C ALA A 219 -25.54 -10.38 -34.00
N GLU A 220 -26.09 -11.59 -34.11
CA GLU A 220 -27.54 -11.82 -34.14
C GLU A 220 -28.00 -12.52 -32.87
N VAL A 221 -28.73 -11.82 -32.00
CA VAL A 221 -29.26 -12.39 -30.76
C VAL A 221 -30.77 -12.58 -30.84
N GLY A 222 -31.33 -13.54 -30.11
CA GLY A 222 -32.79 -13.70 -30.03
C GLY A 222 -33.47 -12.50 -29.37
N ASN A 223 -34.71 -12.17 -29.77
CA ASN A 223 -35.46 -11.03 -29.24
C ASN A 223 -35.59 -11.05 -27.69
N LYS A 224 -35.76 -12.23 -27.08
CA LYS A 224 -35.79 -12.38 -25.62
C LYS A 224 -34.50 -11.91 -24.93
N VAL A 225 -33.36 -12.20 -25.54
CA VAL A 225 -32.03 -11.83 -25.02
C VAL A 225 -31.80 -10.33 -25.21
N TRP A 226 -32.20 -9.80 -26.37
CA TRP A 226 -32.17 -8.36 -26.64
C TRP A 226 -32.99 -7.55 -25.63
N ASN A 227 -34.23 -7.96 -25.36
CA ASN A 227 -35.10 -7.26 -24.40
C ASN A 227 -34.55 -7.29 -22.97
N LYS A 228 -33.84 -8.36 -22.57
CA LYS A 228 -33.13 -8.40 -21.28
C LYS A 228 -32.01 -7.36 -21.21
N LEU A 229 -31.28 -7.15 -22.31
CA LEU A 229 -30.25 -6.13 -22.40
C LEU A 229 -30.84 -4.72 -22.32
N VAL A 230 -31.91 -4.45 -23.05
CA VAL A 230 -32.61 -3.16 -23.02
C VAL A 230 -33.12 -2.87 -21.60
N LYS A 231 -33.79 -3.84 -20.97
CA LYS A 231 -34.29 -3.70 -19.61
C LYS A 231 -33.17 -3.47 -18.59
N ALA A 232 -32.07 -4.22 -18.68
CA ALA A 232 -30.92 -4.02 -17.79
C ALA A 232 -30.25 -2.64 -18.00
N ALA A 233 -30.27 -2.12 -19.22
CA ALA A 233 -29.76 -0.79 -19.51
C ALA A 233 -30.65 0.35 -18.97
N GLU A 234 -31.94 0.09 -18.77
CA GLU A 234 -32.91 1.01 -18.16
C GLU A 234 -32.91 0.90 -16.62
N ASP A 235 -32.91 -0.33 -16.10
CA ASP A 235 -33.00 -0.62 -14.67
C ASP A 235 -31.69 -0.26 -13.91
N TRP A 236 -30.53 -0.33 -14.56
CA TRP A 236 -29.23 -0.16 -13.91
C TRP A 236 -28.45 1.05 -14.45
N PRO A 237 -28.11 2.05 -13.61
CA PRO A 237 -27.33 3.20 -14.05
C PRO A 237 -25.88 2.85 -14.44
N PHE A 238 -25.37 1.73 -13.91
CA PHE A 238 -24.05 1.19 -14.22
C PHE A 238 -24.16 -0.29 -14.53
N TRP A 239 -24.13 -0.64 -15.82
CA TRP A 239 -24.17 -2.02 -16.29
C TRP A 239 -23.02 -2.31 -17.23
N ILE A 240 -22.72 -3.60 -17.37
CA ILE A 240 -21.79 -4.11 -18.38
C ILE A 240 -22.38 -5.38 -18.98
N ALA A 241 -22.45 -5.45 -20.30
CA ALA A 241 -22.78 -6.67 -21.01
C ALA A 241 -21.51 -7.34 -21.52
N ALA A 242 -21.47 -8.66 -21.42
CA ALA A 242 -20.51 -9.54 -22.05
C ALA A 242 -21.21 -10.32 -23.16
N LEU A 243 -20.75 -10.13 -24.39
CA LEU A 243 -21.16 -10.86 -25.57
C LEU A 243 -20.05 -11.86 -25.93
N SER A 244 -20.31 -13.14 -25.70
CA SER A 244 -19.39 -14.24 -26.00
C SER A 244 -19.83 -14.99 -27.26
N GLY A 245 -18.88 -15.51 -28.03
CA GLY A 245 -19.18 -16.39 -29.15
C GLY A 245 -17.92 -16.85 -29.88
N THR A 246 -18.09 -17.62 -30.95
CA THR A 246 -17.00 -18.05 -31.81
C THR A 246 -16.84 -17.10 -33.00
N MET A 247 -15.60 -16.88 -33.44
CA MET A 247 -15.33 -16.08 -34.63
C MET A 247 -15.89 -16.79 -35.87
N GLY A 248 -16.84 -16.15 -36.56
CA GLY A 248 -17.45 -16.68 -37.78
C GLY A 248 -16.84 -16.07 -39.04
N GLU A 249 -17.70 -15.82 -40.04
CA GLU A 249 -17.28 -15.27 -41.33
C GLU A 249 -16.60 -13.90 -41.16
N HIS A 250 -15.41 -13.77 -41.73
CA HIS A 250 -14.71 -12.50 -41.82
C HIS A 250 -15.39 -11.60 -42.83
N THR A 251 -15.64 -10.35 -42.44
CA THR A 251 -16.15 -9.30 -43.32
C THR A 251 -15.04 -8.29 -43.58
N ASP A 252 -15.17 -7.45 -44.62
CA ASP A 252 -14.18 -6.43 -44.97
C ASP A 252 -13.79 -5.50 -43.81
N ARG A 253 -14.67 -5.36 -42.80
CA ARG A 253 -14.48 -4.48 -41.65
C ARG A 253 -14.40 -5.22 -40.31
N GLY A 254 -14.43 -6.54 -40.27
CA GLY A 254 -14.36 -7.32 -39.03
C GLY A 254 -14.84 -8.76 -39.21
N PHE A 255 -15.79 -9.22 -38.41
CA PHE A 255 -16.31 -10.59 -38.50
C PHE A 255 -17.70 -10.73 -37.86
N THR A 256 -18.41 -11.78 -38.27
CA THR A 256 -19.70 -12.14 -37.68
C THR A 256 -19.50 -13.10 -36.51
N LEU A 257 -20.14 -12.82 -35.38
CA LEU A 257 -20.07 -13.66 -34.19
C LEU A 257 -21.07 -14.82 -34.30
N VAL A 258 -20.55 -16.05 -34.30
CA VAL A 258 -21.35 -17.28 -34.34
C VAL A 258 -21.66 -17.73 -32.91
N ASN A 259 -22.88 -18.23 -32.71
CA ASN A 259 -23.42 -18.64 -31.40
C ASN A 259 -23.27 -17.56 -30.30
N PRO A 260 -23.83 -16.34 -30.51
CA PRO A 260 -23.70 -15.27 -29.55
C PRO A 260 -24.47 -15.56 -28.24
N GLY A 261 -23.74 -15.58 -27.13
CA GLY A 261 -24.27 -15.58 -25.77
C GLY A 261 -24.12 -14.20 -25.13
N LEU A 262 -25.20 -13.65 -24.57
CA LEU A 262 -25.18 -12.32 -23.95
C LEU A 262 -25.54 -12.43 -22.46
N GLN A 263 -24.66 -11.89 -21.62
CA GLN A 263 -24.81 -11.80 -20.17
C GLN A 263 -24.70 -10.34 -19.73
N VAL A 264 -25.59 -9.87 -18.87
CA VAL A 264 -25.58 -8.48 -18.38
C VAL A 264 -25.37 -8.48 -16.87
N PHE A 265 -24.45 -7.64 -16.42
CA PHE A 265 -24.05 -7.52 -15.02
C PHE A 265 -24.28 -6.10 -14.53
N GLU A 266 -24.80 -5.96 -13.32
CA GLU A 266 -24.84 -4.70 -12.58
C GLU A 266 -23.46 -4.42 -11.99
N ARG A 267 -22.89 -3.24 -12.30
CA ARG A 267 -21.67 -2.78 -11.64
C ARG A 267 -22.06 -1.89 -10.47
N LYS A 268 -21.93 -2.40 -9.24
CA LYS A 268 -21.88 -1.52 -8.08
C LYS A 268 -20.64 -0.64 -8.20
N PRO A 269 -20.74 0.69 -8.04
CA PRO A 269 -19.58 1.56 -8.06
C PRO A 269 -18.58 1.06 -7.02
N LYS A 270 -17.46 0.54 -7.50
CA LYS A 270 -16.31 0.23 -6.65
C LYS A 270 -15.84 1.59 -6.15
N ALA A 271 -16.08 1.86 -4.86
CA ALA A 271 -15.44 2.99 -4.19
C ALA A 271 -13.95 2.99 -4.56
N PRO A 272 -13.37 4.14 -4.94
CA PRO A 272 -11.93 4.22 -5.21
C PRO A 272 -11.19 3.60 -4.03
N ALA A 273 -10.17 2.80 -4.34
CA ALA A 273 -9.39 2.08 -3.36
C ALA A 273 -8.67 3.05 -2.41
N GLU A 274 -9.39 3.53 -1.39
CA GLU A 274 -8.82 4.08 -0.18
C GLU A 274 -8.85 3.01 0.91
N ALA A 275 -7.64 2.62 1.29
CA ALA A 275 -7.25 2.18 2.62
C ALA A 275 -8.13 1.10 3.30
N THR A 276 -7.83 -0.16 3.02
CA THR A 276 -7.94 -1.20 4.07
C THR A 276 -6.91 -0.89 5.15
N SER A 277 -7.30 -0.04 6.10
CA SER A 277 -6.61 0.16 7.37
C SER A 277 -7.06 -0.95 8.32
N PRO A 278 -6.16 -1.83 8.81
CA PRO A 278 -6.51 -2.95 9.68
C PRO A 278 -6.72 -2.49 11.14
N LEU A 279 -7.42 -1.36 11.35
CA LEU A 279 -7.50 -0.68 12.65
C LEU A 279 -8.92 -0.55 13.19
N ALA A 280 -9.91 -1.16 12.54
CA ALA A 280 -11.28 -1.24 13.05
C ALA A 280 -11.59 -2.58 13.76
N GLU A 281 -10.82 -3.64 13.52
CA GLU A 281 -11.09 -4.96 14.11
C GLU A 281 -10.37 -5.18 15.46
N ALA A 282 -9.41 -4.32 15.81
CA ALA A 282 -8.71 -4.39 17.10
C ALA A 282 -9.41 -3.63 18.25
N LEU A 283 -10.43 -2.82 17.96
CA LEU A 283 -11.14 -2.02 18.98
C LEU A 283 -12.43 -2.68 19.49
N SER A 284 -12.93 -3.73 18.82
CA SER A 284 -14.09 -4.50 19.29
C SER A 284 -13.70 -5.75 20.11
N ALA A 285 -12.43 -6.16 20.09
CA ALA A 285 -11.94 -7.35 20.82
C ALA A 285 -11.31 -7.05 22.20
N ALA A 286 -11.12 -5.78 22.56
CA ALA A 286 -10.43 -5.38 23.79
C ALA A 286 -11.37 -5.00 24.95
N LEU A 287 -12.70 -5.15 24.81
CA LEU A 287 -13.68 -4.75 25.84
C LEU A 287 -14.29 -5.93 26.61
N ALA A 288 -13.64 -7.11 26.60
CA ALA A 288 -14.15 -8.32 27.26
C ALA A 288 -13.24 -8.91 28.35
N ALA A 289 -12.14 -8.27 28.77
CA ALA A 289 -11.23 -8.88 29.74
C ALA A 289 -10.49 -7.89 30.64
N VAL A 290 -11.19 -7.09 31.45
CA VAL A 290 -10.66 -6.62 32.74
C VAL A 290 -11.83 -6.46 33.72
N SER A 291 -12.03 -7.48 34.56
CA SER A 291 -12.69 -7.33 35.87
C SER A 291 -11.66 -7.67 36.97
N PRO A 292 -11.79 -7.08 38.17
CA PRO A 292 -10.66 -6.62 38.96
C PRO A 292 -10.11 -7.66 39.95
N VAL A 293 -8.85 -7.43 40.32
CA VAL A 293 -8.08 -8.11 41.36
C VAL A 293 -8.70 -7.83 42.74
N GLU A 294 -9.03 -8.90 43.46
CA GLU A 294 -9.32 -8.91 44.89
C GLU A 294 -8.13 -9.54 45.63
N PRO A 295 -7.55 -8.89 46.67
CA PRO A 295 -6.44 -9.44 47.42
C PRO A 295 -6.91 -10.34 48.58
N ALA A 296 -6.12 -11.38 48.82
CA ALA A 296 -6.28 -12.42 49.82
C ALA A 296 -6.59 -11.92 51.26
N PRO A 297 -7.14 -12.81 52.09
CA PRO A 297 -6.25 -13.49 53.04
C PRO A 297 -6.52 -15.00 53.20
N ALA A 298 -5.45 -15.76 53.46
CA ALA A 298 -5.47 -17.11 54.05
C ALA A 298 -5.52 -17.00 55.59
N PRO A 299 -5.60 -18.10 56.40
CA PRO A 299 -5.72 -19.53 56.07
C PRO A 299 -6.82 -20.29 56.85
N ALA A 300 -7.02 -21.56 56.49
CA ALA A 300 -7.92 -22.52 57.12
C ALA A 300 -7.33 -23.16 58.38
N VAL A 301 -8.13 -23.31 59.45
CA VAL A 301 -7.99 -24.35 60.51
C VAL A 301 -9.36 -24.64 61.18
N ALA A 302 -9.69 -25.94 61.25
CA ALA A 302 -10.56 -26.65 62.22
C ALA A 302 -12.12 -26.56 62.21
N GLU A 303 -12.72 -27.73 61.93
CA GLU A 303 -13.90 -28.39 62.54
C GLU A 303 -14.10 -28.17 64.07
N PRO A 304 -15.17 -28.70 64.71
CA PRO A 304 -16.57 -28.94 64.31
C PRO A 304 -17.56 -28.49 65.42
N ALA A 305 -18.84 -28.91 65.27
CA ALA A 305 -19.80 -29.27 66.32
C ALA A 305 -20.99 -28.33 66.57
N GLU A 306 -22.14 -29.00 66.65
CA GLU A 306 -23.32 -28.68 67.46
C GLU A 306 -24.15 -27.44 67.10
N SER A 307 -25.47 -27.38 67.26
CA SER A 307 -26.55 -28.34 67.52
C SER A 307 -27.85 -27.51 67.58
N VAL A 308 -28.99 -28.21 67.50
CA VAL A 308 -30.31 -27.81 68.04
C VAL A 308 -31.30 -26.99 67.18
N SER A 309 -32.52 -27.57 67.13
CA SER A 309 -33.88 -27.01 67.00
C SER A 309 -34.52 -26.71 65.65
N VAL A 310 -35.07 -27.77 65.04
CA VAL A 310 -36.51 -28.12 64.81
C VAL A 310 -37.61 -27.06 65.18
N PRO A 311 -38.89 -27.22 64.76
CA PRO A 311 -39.65 -26.83 63.53
C PRO A 311 -40.87 -25.91 63.92
N PRO A 312 -42.11 -25.89 63.35
CA PRO A 312 -42.75 -26.54 62.19
C PRO A 312 -43.55 -25.60 61.26
N THR A 313 -44.09 -26.09 60.13
CA THR A 313 -45.54 -26.30 59.87
C THR A 313 -45.81 -25.69 58.48
N THR A 314 -46.57 -26.23 57.52
CA THR A 314 -47.37 -27.44 57.34
C THR A 314 -47.85 -27.41 55.88
N ALA A 315 -48.25 -28.60 55.38
CA ALA A 315 -49.10 -28.88 54.21
C ALA A 315 -48.46 -28.79 52.81
N ALA A 316 -48.12 -29.93 52.18
CA ALA A 316 -49.00 -30.98 51.64
C ALA A 316 -49.62 -30.58 50.28
N ALA A 317 -49.12 -31.18 49.19
CA ALA A 317 -49.79 -32.29 48.50
C ALA A 317 -49.12 -32.54 47.12
N ASP A 318 -48.46 -33.69 47.01
CA ASP A 318 -48.34 -34.53 45.80
C ASP A 318 -49.77 -34.99 45.35
N PRO A 319 -50.04 -35.51 44.13
CA PRO A 319 -49.20 -36.51 43.48
C PRO A 319 -49.08 -36.44 41.93
N ASP A 320 -47.93 -36.95 41.47
CA ASP A 320 -47.75 -38.09 40.55
C ASP A 320 -48.53 -38.22 39.22
N ALA A 321 -47.82 -38.88 38.30
CA ALA A 321 -48.31 -39.72 37.23
C ALA A 321 -48.56 -39.10 35.84
N ALA A 322 -47.44 -39.01 35.12
CA ALA A 322 -47.17 -39.88 33.98
C ALA A 322 -47.93 -39.69 32.64
N ARG A 323 -47.10 -39.77 31.59
CA ARG A 323 -47.37 -40.39 30.28
C ARG A 323 -48.34 -39.66 29.34
N ARG A 324 -47.79 -39.08 28.26
CA ARG A 324 -47.91 -39.59 26.87
C ARG A 324 -47.39 -38.56 25.86
N LYS A 325 -46.33 -38.90 25.12
CA LYS A 325 -46.15 -38.52 23.70
C LYS A 325 -47.08 -39.41 22.85
N PRO A 326 -47.13 -39.29 21.51
CA PRO A 326 -47.22 -38.13 20.62
C PRO A 326 -48.43 -38.28 19.65
N VAL A 327 -48.89 -37.22 18.97
CA VAL A 327 -49.74 -37.40 17.76
C VAL A 327 -49.40 -36.37 16.68
N LEU A 328 -49.26 -36.93 15.48
CA LEU A 328 -49.18 -36.32 14.15
C LEU A 328 -50.20 -35.20 13.92
N SER A 329 -49.85 -34.26 13.05
CA SER A 329 -50.80 -33.82 12.01
C SER A 329 -50.10 -33.57 10.69
N LEU A 330 -50.55 -34.37 9.72
CA LEU A 330 -50.30 -34.33 8.29
C LEU A 330 -51.48 -33.59 7.62
N LYS A 331 -51.26 -33.18 6.36
CA LYS A 331 -52.21 -32.72 5.29
C LYS A 331 -52.40 -31.21 5.18
N ASN A 332 -52.37 -30.60 3.98
CA ASN A 332 -52.75 -31.02 2.61
C ASN A 332 -51.94 -30.17 1.58
N ARG A 333 -51.39 -30.66 0.43
CA ARG A 333 -51.99 -30.98 -0.91
C ARG A 333 -53.00 -29.93 -1.42
N GLN A 334 -53.08 -29.44 -2.67
CA GLN A 334 -52.61 -29.74 -4.04
C GLN A 334 -52.94 -28.47 -4.89
N ALA A 335 -52.13 -28.01 -5.85
CA ALA A 335 -52.16 -28.27 -7.31
C ALA A 335 -53.47 -27.90 -8.07
N THR A 336 -53.35 -27.06 -9.11
CA THR A 336 -54.13 -26.92 -10.38
C THR A 336 -53.76 -25.55 -10.98
N SER A 337 -53.67 -25.29 -12.29
CA SER A 337 -53.60 -26.07 -13.53
C SER A 337 -52.87 -25.20 -14.56
#